data_AF-R7CYA1-F1
#
_entry.id   AF-R7CYA1-F1
#
_cell.length_a   1.000
_cell.length_b   1.000
_cell.length_c   1.000
_cell.angle_alpha   90.00
_cell.angle_beta   90.00
_cell.angle_gamma   90.00
#
_symmetry.space_group_name_H-M   'P 1'
#
loop_
_entity.id
_entity.type
_entity.pdbx_description
1 polymer ?
#
loop_
_entity_poly.entity_id
_entity_poly.type
_entity_poly.pdbx_seq_one_letter_code
_entity_poly.pdbx_strand_id
1 'polypeptide(L)'
;MEDFRETNFKKIQQLLDKCVAHEYGMKTNALALKREYLTEAQMNDYIRQEIFNVTENLVSLCQKNRALHNIRFDILMPDCLWESGFFENLSFDERKKYISFQCSSFDMDKYLQSSTCYDE
;
A
#
# COMPACT_ATOMS: atom_id res chain seq x y z
N MET A 1 -21.16 14.15 15.03
CA MET A 1 -19.89 14.89 15.01
C MET A 1 -18.90 13.90 14.44
N GLU A 2 -18.55 14.04 13.16
CA GLU A 2 -17.65 13.09 12.49
C GLU A 2 -16.31 13.10 13.23
N ASP A 3 -15.78 11.93 13.58
CA ASP A 3 -14.54 11.84 14.33
C ASP A 3 -13.42 12.42 13.47
N PHE A 4 -12.68 13.42 13.99
CA PHE A 4 -11.56 14.02 13.27
C PHE A 4 -10.54 12.95 12.82
N ARG A 5 -10.42 11.86 13.60
CA ARG A 5 -9.58 10.70 13.26
C ARG A 5 -10.09 9.98 12.04
N GLU A 6 -11.38 9.63 12.00
CA GLU A 6 -12.03 9.00 10.85
C GLU A 6 -11.83 9.83 9.58
N THR A 7 -12.08 11.14 9.67
CA THR A 7 -11.89 12.05 8.53
C THR A 7 -10.44 12.05 8.03
N ASN A 8 -9.45 12.01 8.94
CA ASN A 8 -8.05 11.97 8.54
C ASN A 8 -7.66 10.63 7.91
N PHE A 9 -8.13 9.52 8.47
CA PHE A 9 -7.87 8.18 7.94
C PHE A 9 -8.49 7.99 6.55
N LYS A 10 -9.70 8.49 6.30
CA LYS A 10 -10.31 8.50 4.96
C LYS A 10 -9.48 9.31 3.95
N LYS A 11 -8.91 10.44 4.36
CA LYS A 11 -8.00 11.21 3.48
C LYS A 11 -6.70 10.45 3.19
N ILE A 12 -6.13 9.79 4.21
CA ILE A 12 -4.95 8.94 4.03
C ILE A 12 -5.27 7.75 3.11
N GLN A 13 -6.44 7.14 3.23
CA GLN A 13 -6.92 6.08 2.33
C GLN A 13 -6.93 6.58 0.88
N GLN A 14 -7.46 7.77 0.62
CA GLN A 14 -7.46 8.33 -0.74
C GLN A 14 -6.05 8.54 -1.31
N LEU A 15 -5.06 8.86 -0.47
CA LEU A 15 -3.66 8.94 -0.89
C LEU A 15 -3.11 7.54 -1.19
N LEU A 16 -3.37 6.57 -0.31
CA LEU A 16 -3.00 5.17 -0.51
C LEU A 16 -3.58 4.63 -1.82
N ASP A 17 -4.85 4.86 -2.09
CA ASP A 17 -5.54 4.41 -3.30
C ASP A 17 -4.92 4.99 -4.56
N LYS A 18 -4.50 6.26 -4.53
CA LYS A 18 -3.77 6.90 -5.63
C LYS A 18 -2.40 6.24 -5.84
N CYS A 19 -1.67 5.96 -4.77
CA CYS A 19 -0.39 5.26 -4.85
C CYS A 19 -0.55 3.84 -5.43
N VAL A 20 -1.55 3.10 -4.96
CA VAL A 20 -1.86 1.75 -5.44
C VAL A 20 -2.26 1.79 -6.92
N ALA A 21 -3.12 2.74 -7.32
CA ALA A 21 -3.53 2.89 -8.72
C ALA A 21 -2.34 3.22 -9.63
N HIS A 22 -1.45 4.10 -9.20
CA HIS A 22 -0.22 4.43 -9.93
C HIS A 22 0.68 3.21 -10.12
N GLU A 23 1.01 2.51 -9.03
CA GLU A 23 1.89 1.34 -9.05
C GLU A 23 1.29 0.18 -9.86
N TYR A 24 -0.03 -0.04 -9.71
CA TYR A 24 -0.76 -1.03 -10.50
C TYR A 24 -0.72 -0.72 -12.00
N GLY A 25 -0.90 0.54 -12.39
CA GLY A 25 -0.78 0.97 -13.78
C GLY A 25 0.63 0.74 -14.33
N MET A 26 1.65 1.11 -13.58
CA MET A 26 3.06 0.87 -13.92
C MET A 26 3.38 -0.61 -14.12
N LYS A 27 2.95 -1.48 -13.19
CA LYS A 27 3.14 -2.93 -13.28
C LYS A 27 2.40 -3.53 -14.46
N THR A 28 1.16 -3.09 -14.72
CA THR A 28 0.35 -3.54 -15.85
C THR A 28 1.01 -3.17 -17.18
N ASN A 29 1.47 -1.93 -17.33
CA ASN A 29 2.16 -1.47 -18.52
C ASN A 29 3.46 -2.24 -18.77
N ALA A 30 4.25 -2.46 -17.72
CA ALA A 30 5.49 -3.23 -17.80
C ALA A 30 5.22 -4.70 -18.19
N LEU A 31 4.16 -5.31 -17.68
CA LEU A 31 3.76 -6.67 -18.02
C LEU A 31 3.29 -6.78 -19.47
N ALA A 32 2.50 -5.80 -19.93
CA ALA A 32 2.05 -5.72 -21.33
C ALA A 32 3.24 -5.67 -22.29
N LEU A 33 4.21 -4.78 -22.04
CA LEU A 33 5.43 -4.70 -22.83
C LEU A 33 6.22 -6.01 -22.80
N LYS A 34 6.42 -6.62 -21.63
CA LYS A 34 7.12 -7.92 -21.53
C LYS A 34 6.44 -9.00 -22.38
N ARG A 35 5.12 -8.96 -22.53
CA ARG A 35 4.36 -9.92 -23.34
C ARG A 35 4.65 -9.83 -24.83
N GLU A 36 5.08 -8.67 -25.31
CA GLU A 36 5.44 -8.46 -26.71
C GLU A 36 6.81 -9.09 -27.05
N TYR A 37 7.70 -9.21 -26.05
CA TYR A 37 9.09 -9.68 -26.27
C TYR A 37 9.39 -11.07 -25.71
N LEU A 38 8.59 -11.57 -24.76
CA LEU A 38 8.79 -12.88 -24.14
C LEU A 38 7.94 -13.95 -24.81
N THR A 39 8.51 -15.15 -24.94
CA THR A 39 7.73 -16.35 -25.26
C THR A 39 6.76 -16.71 -24.13
N GLU A 40 5.74 -17.51 -24.42
CA GLU A 40 4.78 -17.96 -23.41
C GLU A 40 5.45 -18.67 -22.22
N ALA A 41 6.44 -19.53 -22.48
CA ALA A 41 7.19 -20.22 -21.43
C ALA A 41 7.97 -19.25 -20.53
N GLN A 42 8.65 -18.26 -21.12
CA GLN A 42 9.36 -17.22 -20.36
C GLN A 42 8.41 -16.33 -19.57
N MET A 43 7.25 -15.99 -20.13
CA MET A 43 6.24 -15.19 -19.43
C MET A 43 5.66 -15.94 -18.23
N ASN A 44 5.38 -17.24 -18.37
CA ASN A 44 4.88 -18.06 -17.28
C ASN A 44 5.91 -18.17 -16.14
N ASP A 45 7.19 -18.33 -16.47
CA ASP A 45 8.27 -18.34 -15.48
C ASP A 45 8.41 -16.97 -14.78
N TYR A 46 8.40 -15.88 -15.55
CA TYR A 46 8.43 -14.52 -15.01
C TYR A 46 7.27 -14.25 -14.02
N ILE A 47 6.03 -14.62 -14.38
CA ILE A 47 4.86 -14.45 -13.51
C ILE A 47 5.03 -15.26 -12.23
N ARG A 48 5.51 -16.51 -12.33
CA ARG A 48 5.78 -17.36 -11.17
C ARG A 48 6.80 -16.71 -10.22
N GLN A 49 7.88 -16.15 -10.76
CA GLN A 49 8.90 -15.46 -9.97
C GLN A 49 8.34 -14.20 -9.30
N GLU A 50 7.56 -13.38 -10.01
CA GLU A 50 6.92 -12.19 -9.43
C GLU A 50 5.95 -12.55 -8.30
N ILE A 51 5.13 -13.59 -8.46
CA ILE A 51 4.23 -14.08 -7.40
C ILE A 51 5.05 -14.46 -6.17
N PHE A 52 6.15 -15.20 -6.34
CA PHE A 52 7.01 -15.59 -5.22
C PHE A 52 7.63 -14.39 -4.54
N ASN A 53 8.24 -13.48 -5.30
CA ASN A 53 8.89 -12.28 -4.77
C ASN A 53 7.90 -11.36 -4.03
N VAL A 54 6.72 -11.11 -4.60
CA VAL A 54 5.68 -10.30 -3.95
C VAL A 54 5.17 -10.98 -2.67
N THR A 55 5.00 -12.30 -2.69
CA THR A 55 4.57 -13.05 -1.51
C THR A 55 5.60 -12.96 -0.39
N GLU A 56 6.89 -13.13 -0.68
CA GLU A 56 7.96 -13.00 0.31
C GLU A 56 8.02 -11.58 0.90
N ASN A 57 7.90 -10.55 0.05
CA ASN A 57 7.86 -9.16 0.50
C ASN A 57 6.66 -8.89 1.40
N LEU A 58 5.47 -9.39 1.05
CA LEU A 58 4.27 -9.27 1.87
C LEU A 58 4.42 -9.97 3.22
N VAL A 59 4.98 -11.19 3.25
CA VAL A 59 5.23 -11.91 4.50
C VAL A 59 6.19 -11.14 5.40
N SER A 60 7.31 -10.64 4.84
CA SER A 60 8.27 -9.82 5.59
C SER A 60 7.63 -8.55 6.15
N LEU A 61 6.79 -7.89 5.35
CA LEU A 61 6.09 -6.67 5.74
C LEU A 61 5.09 -6.93 6.87
N CYS A 62 4.28 -7.99 6.77
CA CYS A 62 3.32 -8.40 7.80
C CYS A 62 4.01 -8.86 9.10
N GLN A 63 5.19 -9.47 9.03
CA GLN A 63 5.97 -9.84 10.21
C GLN A 63 6.52 -8.62 10.97
N LYS A 64 6.92 -7.58 10.23
CA LYS A 64 7.46 -6.33 10.81
C LYS A 64 6.35 -5.40 11.34
N ASN A 65 5.22 -5.36 10.65
CA ASN A 65 4.13 -4.44 10.95
C ASN A 65 2.86 -5.20 11.32
N ARG A 66 2.61 -5.33 12.63
CA ARG A 66 1.44 -6.04 13.15
C ARG A 66 0.11 -5.48 12.61
N ALA A 67 0.03 -4.17 12.38
CA ALA A 67 -1.16 -3.52 11.84
C ALA A 67 -1.53 -4.00 10.43
N LEU A 68 -0.56 -4.42 9.63
CA LEU A 68 -0.79 -4.91 8.27
C LEU A 68 -1.29 -6.35 8.21
N HIS A 69 -1.19 -7.11 9.31
CA HIS A 69 -1.64 -8.50 9.37
C HIS A 69 -3.14 -8.64 9.06
N ASN A 70 -3.94 -7.65 9.47
CA ASN A 70 -5.39 -7.69 9.29
C ASN A 70 -5.83 -7.11 7.93
N ILE A 71 -5.06 -6.17 7.37
CA ILE A 71 -5.38 -5.53 6.07
C ILE A 71 -5.48 -6.54 4.93
N ARG A 72 -4.80 -7.69 4.99
CA ARG A 72 -4.84 -8.70 3.92
C ARG A 72 -6.27 -9.10 3.51
N PHE A 73 -7.20 -9.18 4.45
CA PHE A 73 -8.59 -9.53 4.16
C PHE A 73 -9.45 -8.30 3.85
N ASP A 74 -9.02 -7.15 4.35
CA ASP A 74 -9.82 -5.93 4.37
C ASP A 74 -9.45 -4.96 3.24
N ILE A 75 -8.38 -5.22 2.47
CA ILE A 75 -7.89 -4.28 1.43
C ILE A 75 -8.89 -4.03 0.28
N LEU A 76 -9.87 -4.93 0.10
CA LEU A 76 -10.97 -4.76 -0.86
C LEU A 76 -12.14 -3.96 -0.29
N MET A 77 -12.13 -3.67 1.01
CA MET A 77 -13.15 -2.88 1.68
C MET A 77 -12.87 -1.39 1.45
N PRO A 78 -13.89 -0.57 1.13
CA PRO A 78 -13.73 0.89 1.11
C PRO A 78 -13.31 1.38 2.50
N ASP A 79 -12.43 2.38 2.54
CA ASP A 79 -11.92 2.97 3.79
C ASP A 79 -11.31 1.93 4.75
N CYS A 80 -10.65 0.90 4.20
CA CYS A 80 -10.12 -0.21 4.98
C CYS A 80 -9.17 0.23 6.11
N LEU A 81 -8.42 1.33 5.97
CA LEU A 81 -7.58 1.82 7.07
C LEU A 81 -8.37 2.22 8.33
N TRP A 82 -9.64 2.63 8.18
CA TRP A 82 -10.53 2.98 9.30
C TRP A 82 -11.51 1.86 9.65
N GLU A 83 -12.11 1.24 8.64
CA GLU A 83 -13.15 0.21 8.83
C GLU A 83 -12.57 -1.15 9.24
N SER A 84 -11.27 -1.39 8.99
CA SER A 84 -10.57 -2.58 9.49
C SER A 84 -10.01 -2.37 10.90
N GLY A 85 -9.47 -3.43 11.48
CA GLY A 85 -8.69 -3.35 12.72
C GLY A 85 -7.33 -2.65 12.59
N PHE A 86 -7.02 -1.96 11.49
CA PHE A 86 -5.70 -1.34 11.28
C PHE A 86 -5.37 -0.33 12.38
N PHE A 87 -6.27 0.63 12.65
CA PHE A 87 -6.07 1.65 13.67
C PHE A 87 -5.87 1.05 15.07
N GLU A 88 -6.63 0.02 15.41
CA GLU A 88 -6.59 -0.70 16.68
C GLU A 88 -5.25 -1.44 16.87
N ASN A 89 -4.62 -1.88 15.78
CA ASN A 89 -3.35 -2.59 15.84
C ASN A 89 -2.11 -1.69 15.78
N LEU A 90 -2.27 -0.39 15.50
CA LEU A 90 -1.20 0.59 15.63
C LEU A 90 -0.84 0.82 17.12
N SER A 91 0.45 0.99 17.39
CA SER A 91 0.97 1.48 18.66
C SER A 91 0.56 2.94 18.92
N PHE A 92 0.73 3.41 20.15
CA PHE A 92 0.37 4.78 20.52
C PHE A 92 1.12 5.83 19.69
N ASP A 93 2.42 5.64 19.48
CA ASP A 93 3.25 6.57 18.71
C ASP A 93 2.86 6.57 17.22
N GLU A 94 2.61 5.40 16.64
CA GLU A 94 2.12 5.30 15.26
C GLU A 94 0.76 5.99 15.10
N ARG A 95 -0.20 5.74 15.99
CA ARG A 95 -1.50 6.43 15.94
C ARG A 95 -1.34 7.94 15.97
N LYS A 96 -0.44 8.46 16.81
CA LYS A 96 -0.17 9.90 16.86
C LYS A 96 0.35 10.42 15.53
N LYS A 97 1.28 9.70 14.87
CA LYS A 97 1.78 10.04 13.53
C LYS A 97 0.65 10.11 12.50
N TYR A 98 -0.16 9.05 12.39
CA TYR A 98 -1.28 8.99 11.44
C TYR A 98 -2.33 10.08 11.71
N ILE A 99 -2.62 10.42 12.98
CA ILE A 99 -3.57 11.49 13.32
C ILE A 99 -2.99 12.88 13.02
N SER A 100 -1.69 13.08 13.24
CA SER A 100 -1.02 14.35 12.96
C SER A 100 -0.64 14.55 11.49
N PHE A 101 -0.72 13.50 10.68
CA PHE A 101 -0.28 13.53 9.29
C PHE A 101 -1.12 14.52 8.49
N GLN A 102 -0.45 15.51 7.90
CA GLN A 102 -1.08 16.51 7.06
C GLN A 102 -1.19 15.97 5.62
N CYS A 103 -2.37 15.51 5.23
CA CYS A 103 -2.57 15.00 3.87
C CYS A 103 -2.25 16.03 2.77
N SER A 104 -2.25 17.33 3.09
CA SER A 104 -1.87 18.42 2.18
C SER A 104 -0.36 18.51 1.92
N SER A 105 0.49 17.97 2.81
CA SER A 105 1.94 17.93 2.59
C SER A 105 2.39 16.71 1.80
N PHE A 106 1.46 15.81 1.44
CA PHE A 106 1.77 14.65 0.63
C PHE A 106 2.08 15.05 -0.81
N ASP A 107 3.28 14.70 -1.23
CA ASP A 107 3.82 14.85 -2.57
C ASP A 107 4.11 13.47 -3.15
N MET A 108 3.40 13.14 -4.25
CA MET A 108 3.50 11.86 -4.92
C MET A 108 4.88 11.62 -5.52
N ASP A 109 5.50 12.66 -6.09
CA ASP A 109 6.81 12.51 -6.76
C ASP A 109 7.91 12.24 -5.73
N LYS A 110 7.85 12.90 -4.57
CA LYS A 110 8.76 12.62 -3.45
C LYS A 110 8.58 11.20 -2.91
N TYR A 111 7.32 10.76 -2.79
CA TYR A 111 7.01 9.39 -2.35
C TYR A 111 7.57 8.35 -3.31
N LEU A 112 7.45 8.56 -4.62
CA LEU A 112 7.97 7.65 -5.65
C LEU A 112 9.50 7.59 -5.66
N GLN A 113 10.18 8.69 -5.33
CA GLN A 113 11.63 8.72 -5.22
C GLN A 113 12.15 8.01 -3.95
N SER A 114 11.43 8.15 -2.83
CA SER A 114 11.79 7.55 -1.55
C SER A 114 10.55 7.19 -0.76
N SER A 115 10.15 5.92 -0.77
CA SER A 115 8.94 5.44 -0.10
C SER A 115 8.94 5.63 1.41
N THR A 116 10.11 5.82 2.04
CA THR A 116 10.28 6.05 3.48
C THR A 116 10.32 7.53 3.87
N CYS A 117 10.07 8.47 2.94
CA CYS A 117 10.22 9.91 3.21
C CYS A 117 9.20 10.48 4.21
N TYR A 118 8.16 9.72 4.58
CA TYR A 118 7.15 10.09 5.57
C TYR A 118 7.21 9.21 6.84
N ASP A 119 8.26 8.42 7.02
CA ASP A 119 8.42 7.53 8.18
C ASP A 119 8.85 8.29 9.45
N GLU A 120 9.46 9.48 9.29
CA GLU A 120 10.00 10.32 10.38
C GLU A 120 8.91 10.95 11.27
#